data_AF-A0A963MPW0-F1
#
_entry.id   AF-A0A963MPW0-F1
#
_cell.length_a   1.000
_cell.length_b   1.000
_cell.length_c   1.000
_cell.angle_alpha   90.00
_cell.angle_beta   90.00
_cell.angle_gamma   90.00
#
_symmetry.space_group_name_H-M   'P 1'
#
loop_
_entity.id
_entity.type
_entity.pdbx_description
1 polymer ?
#
loop_
_entity_poly.entity_id
_entity_poly.type
_entity_poly.pdbx_seq_one_letter_code
_entity_poly.pdbx_strand_id
1 'polypeptide(L)'
;MVVNQIPFKEFHLLLLNQGLRVAIGPFNVCIHTAYKPLAEQLYKLYCHYRMAQDEIAEFHVRIVTERSFKNPFKKNVRFLLDGQSPFGSFPQEQALAVLEWGINLAIAVR
;
A
#
# COMPACT_ATOMS: atom_id res chain seq x y z
N MET A 1 5.13 -14.32 11.85
CA MET A 1 3.69 -14.28 11.52
C MET A 1 3.54 -13.98 10.04
N VAL A 2 2.53 -14.51 9.36
CA VAL A 2 2.19 -14.22 7.94
C VAL A 2 0.80 -13.60 7.85
N VAL A 3 0.51 -12.90 6.75
CA VAL A 3 -0.75 -12.12 6.61
C VAL A 3 -2.02 -12.96 6.78
N ASN A 4 -2.07 -14.20 6.26
CA ASN A 4 -3.26 -15.05 6.36
C ASN A 4 -3.56 -15.58 7.78
N GLN A 5 -2.68 -15.33 8.74
CA GLN A 5 -2.88 -15.70 10.15
C GLN A 5 -3.73 -14.67 10.90
N ILE A 6 -3.92 -13.47 10.34
CA ILE A 6 -4.81 -12.44 10.92
C ILE A 6 -6.08 -12.29 10.08
N PRO A 7 -7.26 -12.03 10.68
CA PRO A 7 -8.48 -11.78 9.93
C PRO A 7 -8.37 -10.51 9.06
N PHE A 8 -9.11 -10.48 7.94
CA PHE A 8 -9.16 -9.29 7.06
C PHE A 8 -9.48 -7.99 7.80
N LYS A 9 -10.33 -8.04 8.83
CA LYS A 9 -10.67 -6.86 9.65
C LYS A 9 -9.42 -6.28 10.34
N GLU A 10 -8.58 -7.13 10.90
CA GLU A 10 -7.32 -6.72 11.55
C GLU A 10 -6.32 -6.21 10.53
N PHE A 11 -6.15 -6.93 9.42
CA PHE A 11 -5.31 -6.51 8.29
C PHE A 11 -5.70 -5.12 7.77
N HIS A 12 -6.99 -4.86 7.60
CA HIS A 12 -7.50 -3.58 7.15
C HIS A 12 -7.27 -2.46 8.18
N LEU A 13 -7.40 -2.75 9.48
CA LEU A 13 -7.09 -1.79 10.55
C LEU A 13 -5.60 -1.45 10.61
N LEU A 14 -4.72 -2.41 10.33
CA LEU A 14 -3.28 -2.16 10.21
C LEU A 14 -3.00 -1.20 9.05
N LEU A 15 -3.48 -1.50 7.84
CA LEU A 15 -3.31 -0.64 6.66
C LEU A 15 -3.83 0.80 6.86
N LEU A 16 -4.93 0.96 7.61
CA LEU A 16 -5.57 2.26 7.84
C LEU A 16 -4.81 3.12 8.85
N ASN A 17 -4.29 2.50 9.92
CA ASN A 17 -3.79 3.22 11.09
C ASN A 17 -2.25 3.21 11.18
N GLN A 18 -1.68 2.06 11.54
CA GLN A 18 -0.26 1.93 11.89
C GLN A 18 0.63 1.61 10.68
N GLY A 19 0.02 1.13 9.61
CA GLY A 19 0.67 0.55 8.45
C GLY A 19 0.90 -0.94 8.63
N LEU A 20 0.65 -1.68 7.55
CA LEU A 20 1.02 -3.09 7.47
C LEU A 20 2.50 -3.19 7.08
N ARG A 21 3.34 -3.75 7.95
CA ARG A 21 4.73 -4.06 7.60
C ARG A 21 4.83 -5.48 7.07
N VAL A 22 5.32 -5.62 5.85
CA VAL A 22 5.55 -6.93 5.18
C VAL A 22 6.99 -7.03 4.71
N ALA A 23 7.56 -8.23 4.84
CA ALA A 23 8.87 -8.54 4.30
C ALA A 23 8.75 -8.97 2.83
N ILE A 24 9.33 -8.19 1.92
CA ILE A 24 9.43 -8.42 0.48
C ILE A 24 10.92 -8.58 0.14
N GLY A 25 11.37 -9.84 0.06
CA GLY A 25 12.80 -10.13 -0.10
C GLY A 25 13.62 -9.60 1.09
N PRO A 26 14.70 -8.82 0.87
CA PRO A 26 15.48 -8.22 1.96
C PRO A 26 14.86 -6.93 2.52
N PHE A 27 13.71 -6.48 2.01
CA PHE A 27 13.09 -5.22 2.41
C PHE A 27 11.81 -5.46 3.23
N ASN A 28 11.72 -4.84 4.40
CA ASN A 28 10.50 -4.59 5.13
C ASN A 28 9.83 -3.30 4.62
N VAL A 29 8.66 -3.44 4.03
CA VAL A 29 7.88 -2.32 3.47
C VAL A 29 6.69 -2.04 4.38
N CYS A 30 6.52 -0.77 4.78
CA CYS A 30 5.35 -0.33 5.54
C CYS A 30 4.29 0.26 4.60
N ILE A 31 3.19 -0.46 4.42
CA ILE A 31 2.11 -0.11 3.48
C ILE A 31 0.96 0.55 4.23
N HIS A 32 0.50 1.70 3.74
CA HIS A 32 -0.70 2.39 4.21
C HIS A 32 -1.72 2.61 3.10
N THR A 33 -3.00 2.43 3.41
CA THR A 33 -4.09 2.84 2.53
C THR A 33 -5.41 2.88 3.27
N ALA A 34 -6.23 3.89 3.00
CA ALA A 34 -7.63 3.94 3.42
C ALA A 34 -8.58 3.41 2.32
N TYR A 35 -8.04 3.04 1.15
CA TYR A 35 -8.84 2.57 0.02
C TYR A 35 -9.16 1.08 0.16
N LYS A 36 -10.34 0.77 0.70
CA LYS A 36 -10.79 -0.60 0.99
C LYS A 36 -10.67 -1.59 -0.18
N PRO A 37 -11.02 -1.26 -1.45
CA PRO A 37 -10.84 -2.19 -2.56
C PRO A 37 -9.39 -2.65 -2.75
N LEU A 38 -8.42 -1.76 -2.53
CA LEU A 38 -7.01 -2.13 -2.54
C LEU A 38 -6.66 -3.06 -1.35
N ALA A 39 -7.18 -2.79 -0.16
CA ALA A 39 -6.98 -3.68 0.98
C ALA A 39 -7.50 -5.10 0.70
N GLU A 40 -8.66 -5.25 0.05
CA GLU A 40 -9.21 -6.55 -0.35
C GLU A 40 -8.32 -7.28 -1.36
N GLN A 41 -7.73 -6.55 -2.31
CA GLN A 41 -6.77 -7.11 -3.28
C GLN A 41 -5.47 -7.54 -2.59
N LEU A 42 -4.92 -6.70 -1.73
CA LEU A 42 -3.70 -6.99 -0.98
C LEU A 42 -3.87 -8.17 -0.05
N TYR A 43 -4.99 -8.29 0.66
CA TYR A 43 -5.22 -9.43 1.55
C TYR A 43 -5.17 -10.78 0.79
N LYS A 44 -5.63 -10.80 -0.47
CA LYS A 44 -5.56 -11.99 -1.33
C LYS A 44 -4.15 -12.25 -1.85
N LEU A 45 -3.48 -11.21 -2.35
CA LEU A 45 -2.18 -11.35 -3.02
C LEU A 45 -1.02 -11.49 -2.03
N TYR A 46 -1.11 -10.86 -0.87
CA TYR A 46 -0.05 -10.78 0.12
C TYR A 46 -0.25 -11.81 1.24
N CYS A 47 -1.24 -12.70 1.12
CA CYS A 47 -1.64 -13.64 2.17
C CYS A 47 -0.49 -14.49 2.74
N HIS A 48 0.52 -14.82 1.91
CA HIS A 48 1.68 -15.62 2.32
C HIS A 48 2.91 -14.80 2.70
N TYR A 49 2.84 -13.47 2.61
CA TYR A 49 3.96 -12.62 3.00
C TYR A 49 4.11 -12.62 4.52
N ARG A 50 5.37 -12.63 4.97
CA ARG A 50 5.72 -12.51 6.37
C ARG A 50 5.42 -11.09 6.83
N MET A 51 4.69 -10.98 7.94
CA MET A 51 4.51 -9.72 8.64
C MET A 51 5.76 -9.41 9.47
N ALA A 52 6.22 -8.17 9.34
CA ALA A 52 7.42 -7.63 9.99
C ALA A 52 7.05 -6.46 10.92
N GLN A 53 5.93 -6.59 11.65
CA GLN A 53 5.33 -5.48 12.40
C GLN A 53 6.25 -4.95 13.53
N ASP A 54 7.07 -5.84 14.11
CA ASP A 54 8.02 -5.51 15.18
C ASP A 54 9.42 -5.11 14.65
N GLU A 55 9.59 -5.05 13.32
CA GLU A 55 10.87 -4.72 12.67
C GLU A 55 10.81 -3.34 12.02
N ILE A 56 11.98 -2.73 11.82
CA ILE A 56 12.10 -1.46 11.09
C ILE A 56 11.72 -1.70 9.63
N ALA A 57 10.97 -0.76 9.04
CA ALA A 57 10.71 -0.72 7.61
C ALA A 57 11.74 0.17 6.93
N GLU A 58 12.34 -0.29 5.85
CA GLU A 58 13.29 0.50 5.06
C GLU A 58 12.61 1.70 4.39
N PHE A 59 11.30 1.58 4.11
CA PHE A 59 10.51 2.67 3.56
C PHE A 59 9.01 2.51 3.75
N HIS A 60 8.32 3.65 3.67
CA HIS A 60 6.88 3.75 3.85
C HIS A 60 6.21 4.09 2.53
N VAL A 61 5.23 3.28 2.13
CA VAL A 61 4.41 3.54 0.95
C VAL A 61 2.97 3.81 1.35
N ARG A 62 2.33 4.73 0.63
CA ARG A 62 0.92 5.05 0.86
C ARG A 62 0.16 5.22 -0.44
N ILE A 63 -1.03 4.62 -0.51
CA ILE A 63 -2.02 4.95 -1.54
C ILE A 63 -3.06 5.87 -0.93
N VAL A 64 -3.22 7.06 -1.51
CA VAL A 64 -4.23 8.05 -1.11
C VAL A 64 -5.25 8.22 -2.23
N THR A 65 -6.54 8.31 -1.89
CA THR A 65 -7.60 8.60 -2.85
C THR A 65 -7.74 10.11 -3.04
N GLU A 66 -7.80 10.56 -4.28
CA GLU A 66 -7.97 11.96 -4.66
C GLU A 66 -9.32 12.15 -5.36
N ARG A 67 -10.02 13.23 -5.01
CA ARG A 67 -11.22 13.67 -5.72
C ARG A 67 -10.88 14.90 -6.55
N SER A 68 -11.27 14.90 -7.81
CA SER A 68 -11.12 16.08 -8.65
C SER A 68 -12.20 17.12 -8.34
N PHE A 69 -11.80 18.35 -8.05
CA PHE A 69 -12.74 19.47 -7.88
C PHE A 69 -13.54 19.76 -9.15
N LYS A 70 -12.93 19.58 -10.34
CA LYS A 70 -13.57 19.86 -11.64
C LYS A 70 -14.48 18.73 -12.12
N ASN A 71 -14.24 17.50 -11.65
CA ASN A 71 -15.06 16.35 -12.00
C ASN A 71 -15.14 15.39 -10.80
N PRO A 72 -16.11 15.55 -9.89
CA PRO A 72 -16.20 14.76 -8.66
C PRO A 72 -16.45 13.27 -8.90
N PHE A 73 -16.88 12.87 -10.11
CA PHE A 73 -17.01 11.48 -10.50
C PHE A 73 -15.68 10.82 -10.84
N LYS A 74 -14.67 11.61 -11.24
CA LYS A 74 -13.33 11.10 -11.50
C LYS A 74 -12.58 10.94 -10.18
N LYS A 75 -12.39 9.69 -9.76
CA LYS A 75 -11.63 9.31 -8.58
C LYS A 75 -10.28 8.76 -9.00
N ASN A 76 -9.23 9.40 -8.51
CA ASN A 76 -7.86 8.96 -8.75
C ASN A 76 -7.24 8.47 -7.46
N VAL A 77 -6.09 7.83 -7.58
CA VAL A 77 -5.20 7.50 -6.49
C VAL A 77 -3.81 8.06 -6.76
N ARG A 78 -3.11 8.40 -5.68
CA ARG A 78 -1.71 8.81 -5.72
C ARG A 78 -0.89 7.88 -4.82
N PHE A 79 0.27 7.49 -5.32
CA PHE A 79 1.28 6.76 -4.55
C PHE A 79 2.23 7.74 -3.89
N LEU A 80 2.51 7.53 -2.61
CA LEU A 80 3.50 8.28 -1.85
C LEU A 80 4.57 7.32 -1.33
N LEU A 81 5.83 7.67 -1.55
CA LEU A 81 7.02 7.07 -0.95
C LEU A 81 7.57 8.06 0.07
N ASP A 82 7.55 7.68 1.34
CA ASP A 82 8.01 8.52 2.47
C ASP A 82 7.41 9.94 2.44
N GLY A 83 6.14 10.03 2.02
CA GLY A 83 5.38 11.28 1.91
C GLY A 83 5.52 12.03 0.58
N GLN A 84 6.40 11.60 -0.32
CA GLN A 84 6.63 12.23 -1.63
C GLN A 84 6.06 11.38 -2.77
N SER A 85 5.56 12.02 -3.82
CA SER A 85 5.01 11.32 -4.99
C SER A 85 6.05 11.29 -6.12
N PRO A 86 6.64 10.14 -6.47
CA PRO A 86 7.62 10.05 -7.56
C PRO A 86 7.01 10.22 -8.95
N PHE A 87 5.68 10.13 -9.06
CA PHE A 87 4.94 10.21 -10.32
C PHE A 87 3.51 10.77 -10.10
N GLY A 88 2.76 10.97 -11.18
CA GLY A 88 1.41 11.54 -11.16
C GLY A 88 0.32 10.61 -10.61
N SER A 89 -0.93 11.09 -10.53
CA SER A 89 -2.07 10.27 -10.09
C SER A 89 -2.66 9.42 -11.21
N PHE A 90 -3.29 8.31 -10.83
CA PHE A 90 -3.86 7.31 -11.73
C PHE A 90 -5.33 7.05 -11.39
N PRO A 91 -6.14 6.46 -12.29
CA PRO A 91 -7.48 5.99 -11.96
C PRO A 91 -7.44 5.04 -10.75
N GLN A 92 -8.41 5.16 -9.84
CA GLN A 92 -8.46 4.36 -8.61
C GLN A 92 -8.48 2.83 -8.88
N GLU A 93 -9.00 2.42 -10.04
CA GLU A 93 -9.07 1.02 -10.47
C GLU A 93 -7.67 0.41 -10.66
N GLN A 94 -6.65 1.27 -10.85
CA GLN A 94 -5.25 0.89 -11.00
C GLN A 94 -4.48 0.91 -9.67
N ALA A 95 -5.14 1.13 -8.53
CA ALA A 95 -4.48 1.31 -7.23
C ALA A 95 -3.48 0.19 -6.87
N LEU A 96 -3.83 -1.06 -7.16
CA LEU A 96 -2.93 -2.20 -6.94
C LEU A 96 -1.69 -2.09 -7.83
N ALA A 97 -1.88 -1.88 -9.14
CA ALA A 97 -0.77 -1.78 -10.08
C ALA A 97 0.16 -0.61 -9.74
N VAL A 98 -0.42 0.51 -9.33
CA VAL A 98 0.29 1.71 -8.90
C VAL A 98 1.11 1.46 -7.63
N LEU A 99 0.55 0.73 -6.66
CA LEU A 99 1.28 0.33 -5.45
C LEU A 99 2.44 -0.62 -5.79
N GLU A 100 2.18 -1.71 -6.51
CA GLU A 100 3.18 -2.71 -6.90
C GLU A 100 4.34 -2.08 -7.68
N TRP A 101 4.01 -1.25 -8.66
CA TRP A 101 5.02 -0.56 -9.46
C TRP A 101 5.80 0.46 -8.62
N GLY A 102 5.11 1.21 -7.76
CA GLY A 102 5.73 2.16 -6.84
C GLY A 102 6.69 1.49 -5.85
N ILE A 103 6.35 0.30 -5.34
CA ILE A 103 7.24 -0.51 -4.49
C ILE A 103 8.46 -0.98 -5.29
N ASN A 104 8.27 -1.51 -6.49
CA ASN A 104 9.40 -1.93 -7.35
C ASN A 104 10.34 -0.76 -7.66
N LEU A 105 9.80 0.42 -7.98
CA LEU A 105 10.60 1.62 -8.19
C LEU A 105 11.36 2.02 -6.92
N ALA A 106 10.69 1.99 -5.76
CA ALA A 106 11.29 2.32 -4.46
C ALA A 106 12.46 1.39 -4.09
N ILE A 107 12.38 0.12 -4.49
CA ILE A 107 13.45 -0.86 -4.36
C ILE A 107 14.59 -0.55 -5.33
N ALA A 108 14.28 -0.24 -6.59
CA ALA A 108 15.29 -0.04 -7.63
C ALA A 108 16.20 1.20 -7.39
N VAL A 109 15.72 2.17 -6.63
CA VAL A 109 16.45 3.41 -6.31
C VAL A 109 17.12 3.39 -4.92
N ARG A 110 17.11 2.25 -4.23
CA ARG A 110 17.77 2.01 -2.93
C ARG A 110 18.92 1.04 -3.11
#